data_AF-A0A952U1J5-F1
#
_entry.id   AF-A0A952U1J5-F1
#
_cell.length_a   1.000
_cell.length_b   1.000
_cell.length_c   1.000
_cell.angle_alpha   90.00
_cell.angle_beta   90.00
_cell.angle_gamma   90.00
#
_symmetry.space_group_name_H-M   'P 1'
#
loop_
_entity.id
_entity.type
_entity.pdbx_description
1 polymer ?
#
loop_
_entity_poly.entity_id
_entity_poly.type
_entity_poly.pdbx_seq_one_letter_code
_entity_poly.pdbx_strand_id
1 'polypeptide(L)'
;MNAWLKITGIVVGAGLGTLLLKKCAGLAIKYLERKIELQKRLNAEKLAELAPSLTIVHGRNLTADKVLENEKIIEENPENLKARCLLLGFYGRHKQNTIEKDKYKEHALWVIEHCPENPLARECELNPLFFDTDEAYEKGKQLWLRHCDDPSANPRILNNAARYFLLSDRSIAKTLLLRGKSLEPDNAEWSDRLAHLYDLGLDGFNETECAMIAFTEKQRAYQLRRSAIPFFRIEPPTGLPTLALKAGRVKDAISYSKLLLRAVPRLRRDAGLASECTHEAHTVLGRIALINGDVRLAKSHLQHSSNIDGSPVLNSFGPNMDLAKELLEKNEIESVLRYLDRCEEFLKNEEKIPKWRSEITEGSIPFDWRRD
;
A
#
# COMPACT_ATOMS: atom_id res chain seq x y z
N MET A 1 16.90 3.44 -49.75
CA MET A 1 16.25 4.07 -50.92
C MET A 1 16.75 3.54 -52.28
N ASN A 2 17.85 2.78 -52.36
CA ASN A 2 18.41 2.32 -53.66
C ASN A 2 18.17 0.84 -54.03
N ALA A 3 17.32 0.09 -53.30
CA ALA A 3 17.08 -1.34 -53.58
C ALA A 3 15.69 -1.66 -54.18
N TRP A 4 14.76 -0.70 -54.26
CA TRP A 4 13.37 -0.95 -54.67
C TRP A 4 13.01 -0.49 -56.09
N LEU A 5 13.87 0.25 -56.78
CA LEU A 5 13.55 0.88 -58.09
C LEU A 5 13.96 0.06 -59.32
N LYS A 6 14.37 -1.20 -59.18
CA LYS A 6 14.87 -2.01 -60.31
C LYS A 6 13.88 -3.04 -60.90
N ILE A 7 12.65 -3.14 -60.42
CA ILE A 7 11.75 -4.26 -60.81
C ILE A 7 10.55 -3.86 -61.69
N THR A 8 10.16 -2.60 -61.81
CA THR A 8 8.99 -2.24 -62.64
C THR A 8 9.37 -1.17 -63.65
N GLY A 9 9.67 -1.58 -64.88
CA GLY A 9 9.97 -0.71 -66.02
C GLY A 9 8.77 0.13 -66.46
N ILE A 10 8.32 1.05 -65.62
CA ILE A 10 7.27 2.02 -65.91
C ILE A 10 7.89 3.42 -65.75
N VAL A 11 8.10 4.11 -66.88
CA VAL A 11 8.43 5.54 -66.89
C VAL A 11 7.16 6.30 -66.51
N VAL A 12 7.00 6.58 -65.21
CA VAL A 12 5.96 7.48 -64.71
C VAL A 12 6.53 8.90 -64.72
N GLY A 13 5.87 9.83 -65.44
CA GLY A 13 6.26 11.24 -65.49
C GLY A 13 6.50 11.82 -64.09
N ALA A 14 7.52 12.67 -63.97
CA ALA A 14 8.12 13.12 -62.71
C ALA A 14 7.13 13.70 -61.66
N GLY A 15 5.93 14.13 -62.07
CA GLY A 15 4.86 14.60 -61.17
C GLY A 15 3.96 13.51 -60.57
N LEU A 16 3.76 12.37 -61.25
CA LEU A 16 2.90 11.27 -60.76
C LEU A 16 3.64 10.34 -59.82
N GLY A 17 4.93 10.09 -60.07
CA GLY A 17 5.79 9.25 -59.21
C GLY A 17 6.02 9.87 -57.83
N THR A 18 6.17 11.20 -57.75
CA THR A 18 6.32 11.93 -56.48
C THR A 18 5.01 11.97 -55.67
N LEU A 19 3.85 12.02 -56.33
CA LEU A 19 2.55 11.97 -55.66
C LEU A 19 2.26 10.57 -55.07
N LEU A 20 2.56 9.51 -55.81
CA LEU A 20 2.44 8.12 -55.36
C LEU A 20 3.40 7.82 -54.21
N LEU A 21 4.66 8.24 -54.30
CA LEU A 21 5.64 8.09 -53.22
C LEU A 21 5.22 8.83 -51.94
N LYS A 22 4.68 10.06 -52.04
CA LYS A 22 4.14 10.79 -50.88
C LYS A 22 2.94 10.09 -50.25
N LYS A 23 2.02 9.54 -51.07
CA LYS A 23 0.88 8.76 -50.56
C LYS A 23 1.32 7.47 -49.86
N CYS A 24 2.26 6.72 -50.44
CA CYS A 24 2.79 5.50 -49.84
C CYS A 24 3.54 5.78 -48.52
N ALA A 25 4.33 6.86 -48.46
CA ALA A 25 4.99 7.29 -47.23
C ALA A 25 3.98 7.70 -46.14
N GLY A 26 2.92 8.44 -46.50
CA GLY A 26 1.86 8.81 -45.58
C GLY A 26 1.08 7.61 -45.01
N LEU A 27 0.85 6.57 -45.83
CA LEU A 27 0.22 5.33 -45.36
C LEU A 27 1.15 4.52 -44.43
N ALA A 28 2.45 4.48 -44.73
CA ALA A 28 3.44 3.80 -43.89
C ALA A 28 3.60 4.48 -42.52
N ILE A 29 3.57 5.82 -42.46
CA ILE A 29 3.60 6.58 -41.20
C ILE A 29 2.35 6.27 -40.38
N LYS A 30 1.15 6.36 -40.97
CA LYS A 30 -0.11 6.02 -40.28
C LYS A 30 -0.13 4.58 -39.75
N TYR A 31 0.43 3.63 -40.49
CA TYR A 31 0.56 2.23 -40.05
C TYR A 31 1.48 2.10 -38.84
N LEU A 32 2.64 2.76 -38.85
CA LEU A 32 3.59 2.75 -37.75
C LEU A 32 3.04 3.43 -36.50
N GLU A 33 2.37 4.58 -36.64
CA GLU A 33 1.67 5.27 -35.55
C GLU A 33 0.62 4.36 -34.92
N ARG A 34 -0.21 3.69 -35.73
CA ARG A 34 -1.20 2.72 -35.25
C ARG A 34 -0.56 1.54 -34.53
N LYS A 35 0.59 1.04 -35.01
CA LYS A 35 1.30 -0.08 -34.37
C LYS A 35 1.91 0.32 -33.03
N ILE A 36 2.49 1.52 -32.93
CA ILE A 36 3.02 2.07 -31.68
C ILE A 36 1.89 2.28 -30.67
N GLU A 37 0.74 2.80 -31.12
CA GLU A 37 -0.43 3.00 -30.28
C GLU A 37 -0.99 1.67 -29.75
N LEU A 38 -1.09 0.65 -30.62
CA LEU A 38 -1.49 -0.70 -30.21
C LEU A 38 -0.52 -1.30 -29.17
N GLN A 39 0.78 -1.12 -29.35
CA GLN A 39 1.77 -1.60 -28.38
C GLN A 39 1.64 -0.87 -27.03
N LYS A 40 1.39 0.44 -27.03
CA LYS A 40 1.14 1.21 -25.81
C LYS A 40 -0.11 0.73 -25.10
N ARG A 41 -1.20 0.47 -25.84
CA ARG A 41 -2.45 -0.08 -25.30
C ARG A 41 -2.23 -1.44 -24.67
N LEU A 42 -1.57 -2.35 -25.38
CA LEU A 42 -1.21 -3.69 -24.89
C LEU A 42 -0.36 -3.61 -23.61
N ASN A 43 0.64 -2.73 -23.58
CA ASN A 43 1.47 -2.53 -22.39
C ASN A 43 0.66 -1.98 -21.20
N ALA A 44 -0.30 -1.10 -21.46
CA ALA A 44 -1.16 -0.52 -20.42
C ALA A 44 -2.22 -1.51 -19.90
N GLU A 45 -2.76 -2.39 -20.74
CA GLU A 45 -3.62 -3.51 -20.34
C GLU A 45 -2.84 -4.50 -19.46
N LYS A 46 -1.66 -4.90 -19.93
CA LYS A 46 -0.77 -5.77 -19.17
C LYS A 46 -0.31 -5.15 -17.84
N LEU A 47 -0.14 -3.83 -17.79
CA LEU A 47 0.17 -3.12 -16.54
C LEU A 47 -1.01 -3.14 -15.57
N ALA A 48 -2.25 -2.99 -16.05
CA ALA A 48 -3.44 -3.08 -15.20
C ALA A 48 -3.64 -4.50 -14.63
N GLU A 49 -3.30 -5.53 -15.39
CA GLU A 49 -3.29 -6.92 -14.90
C GLU A 49 -2.20 -7.19 -13.87
N LEU A 50 -0.98 -6.66 -14.09
CA LEU A 50 0.18 -6.93 -13.23
C LEU A 50 0.26 -6.00 -12.01
N ALA A 51 -0.28 -4.80 -12.11
CA ALA A 51 -0.20 -3.76 -11.08
C ALA A 51 -1.51 -2.93 -11.01
N PRO A 52 -2.66 -3.56 -10.71
CA PRO A 52 -3.96 -2.88 -10.67
C PRO A 52 -4.00 -1.68 -9.72
N SER A 53 -3.21 -1.72 -8.63
CA SER A 53 -3.07 -0.60 -7.70
C SER A 53 -2.59 0.69 -8.38
N LEU A 54 -1.66 0.59 -9.33
CA LEU A 54 -1.20 1.75 -10.09
C LEU A 54 -2.31 2.29 -11.00
N THR A 55 -3.05 1.40 -11.68
CA THR A 55 -4.16 1.80 -12.54
C THR A 55 -5.30 2.44 -11.76
N ILE A 56 -5.62 1.93 -10.57
CA ILE A 56 -6.57 2.55 -9.64
C ILE A 56 -6.12 3.97 -9.26
N VAL A 57 -4.84 4.17 -8.96
CA VAL A 57 -4.32 5.52 -8.65
C VAL A 57 -4.48 6.47 -9.82
N HIS A 58 -4.29 6.00 -11.06
CA HIS A 58 -4.57 6.82 -12.25
C HIS A 58 -6.06 7.11 -12.41
N GLY A 59 -6.92 6.13 -12.12
CA GLY A 59 -8.38 6.23 -12.15
C GLY A 59 -8.93 7.37 -11.29
N ARG A 60 -8.29 7.66 -10.15
CA ARG A 60 -8.67 8.75 -9.23
C ARG A 60 -8.70 10.15 -9.88
N ASN A 61 -8.07 10.32 -11.03
CA ASN A 61 -7.95 11.60 -11.73
C ASN A 61 -8.66 11.60 -13.11
N LEU A 62 -9.57 10.66 -13.37
CA LEU A 62 -10.34 10.68 -14.61
C LEU A 62 -11.25 11.91 -14.70
N THR A 63 -11.46 12.38 -15.93
CA THR A 63 -12.50 13.37 -16.26
C THR A 63 -13.84 12.68 -16.48
N ALA A 64 -14.95 13.43 -16.38
CA ALA A 64 -16.30 12.90 -16.61
C ALA A 64 -16.45 12.20 -17.98
N ASP A 65 -15.91 12.79 -19.05
CA ASP A 65 -15.92 12.18 -20.39
C ASP A 65 -15.20 10.83 -20.42
N LYS A 66 -14.08 10.71 -19.68
CA LYS A 66 -13.34 9.45 -19.58
C LYS A 66 -14.06 8.42 -18.72
N VAL A 67 -14.82 8.84 -17.72
CA VAL A 67 -15.69 7.92 -16.96
C VAL A 67 -16.74 7.32 -17.89
N LEU A 68 -17.48 8.15 -18.64
CA LEU A 68 -18.49 7.70 -19.60
C LEU A 68 -17.90 6.77 -20.68
N GLU A 69 -16.70 7.08 -21.19
CA GLU A 69 -16.01 6.21 -22.14
C GLU A 69 -15.71 4.82 -21.53
N ASN A 70 -15.23 4.77 -20.29
CA ASN A 70 -14.93 3.51 -19.62
C ASN A 70 -16.21 2.75 -19.22
N GLU A 71 -17.29 3.42 -18.83
CA GLU A 71 -18.60 2.80 -18.58
C GLU A 71 -19.10 2.11 -19.85
N LYS A 72 -19.06 2.79 -21.00
CA LYS A 72 -19.43 2.20 -22.29
C LYS A 72 -18.55 1.00 -22.67
N ILE A 73 -17.24 1.06 -22.39
CA ILE A 73 -16.34 -0.08 -22.60
C ILE A 73 -16.79 -1.29 -21.76
N ILE A 74 -17.25 -1.07 -20.52
CA ILE A 74 -17.75 -2.14 -19.65
C ILE A 74 -19.10 -2.69 -20.13
N GLU A 75 -19.98 -1.84 -20.66
CA GLU A 75 -21.25 -2.29 -21.26
C GLU A 75 -21.00 -3.21 -22.47
N GLU A 76 -20.02 -2.88 -23.31
CA GLU A 76 -19.66 -3.69 -24.49
C GLU A 76 -18.80 -4.91 -24.12
N ASN A 77 -17.94 -4.78 -23.11
CA ASN A 77 -17.05 -5.84 -22.63
C ASN A 77 -16.92 -5.80 -21.09
N PRO A 78 -17.80 -6.54 -20.39
CA PRO A 78 -17.78 -6.59 -18.93
C PRO A 78 -16.46 -7.12 -18.34
N GLU A 79 -15.67 -7.87 -19.09
CA GLU A 79 -14.40 -8.46 -18.64
C GLU A 79 -13.21 -7.49 -18.75
N ASN A 80 -13.43 -6.24 -19.21
CA ASN A 80 -12.35 -5.27 -19.34
C ASN A 80 -11.83 -4.78 -17.96
N LEU A 81 -10.90 -5.54 -17.39
CA LEU A 81 -10.34 -5.28 -16.06
C LEU A 81 -9.64 -3.92 -15.95
N LYS A 82 -9.04 -3.43 -17.05
CA LYS A 82 -8.41 -2.10 -17.06
C LYS A 82 -9.44 -0.99 -16.87
N ALA A 83 -10.57 -1.04 -17.60
CA ALA A 83 -11.65 -0.09 -17.42
C ALA A 83 -12.24 -0.18 -16.00
N ARG A 84 -12.44 -1.39 -15.46
CA ARG A 84 -12.86 -1.58 -14.07
C ARG A 84 -11.87 -0.99 -13.06
N CYS A 85 -10.57 -1.19 -13.23
CA CYS A 85 -9.54 -0.59 -12.35
C CYS A 85 -9.65 0.94 -12.33
N LEU A 86 -9.80 1.55 -13.52
CA LEU A 86 -9.91 3.00 -13.65
C LEU A 86 -11.19 3.54 -12.99
N LEU A 87 -12.33 2.88 -13.21
CA LEU A 87 -13.62 3.23 -12.62
C LEU A 87 -13.62 3.05 -11.10
N LEU A 88 -13.07 1.95 -10.57
CA LEU A 88 -12.86 1.73 -9.13
C LEU A 88 -12.01 2.85 -8.51
N GLY A 89 -10.97 3.30 -9.22
CA GLY A 89 -10.16 4.43 -8.81
C GLY A 89 -10.94 5.74 -8.75
N PHE A 90 -11.74 6.03 -9.77
CA PHE A 90 -12.57 7.23 -9.84
C PHE A 90 -13.63 7.23 -8.73
N TYR A 91 -14.53 6.23 -8.71
CA TYR A 91 -15.61 6.18 -7.74
C TYR A 91 -15.13 6.03 -6.29
N GLY A 92 -14.03 5.31 -6.08
CA GLY A 92 -13.44 5.12 -4.76
C GLY A 92 -12.87 6.40 -4.12
N ARG A 93 -12.65 7.46 -4.92
CA ARG A 93 -12.26 8.79 -4.44
C ARG A 93 -13.46 9.57 -3.89
N HIS A 94 -14.64 9.36 -4.44
CA HIS A 94 -15.84 10.15 -4.16
C HIS A 94 -16.77 9.44 -3.16
N LYS A 95 -16.19 9.00 -2.03
CA LYS A 95 -16.89 8.30 -0.94
C LYS A 95 -17.90 9.16 -0.17
N GLN A 96 -18.38 10.27 -0.72
CA GLN A 96 -19.47 11.06 -0.16
C GLN A 96 -20.66 11.17 -1.11
N ASN A 97 -20.51 10.72 -2.37
CA ASN A 97 -21.58 10.70 -3.35
C ASN A 97 -22.19 9.30 -3.40
N THR A 98 -23.46 9.17 -3.02
CA THR A 98 -24.16 7.88 -2.95
C THR A 98 -24.18 7.14 -4.29
N ILE A 99 -24.36 7.84 -5.41
CA ILE A 99 -24.40 7.21 -6.75
C ILE A 99 -23.04 6.60 -7.08
N GLU A 100 -21.96 7.33 -6.84
CA GLU A 100 -20.60 6.86 -7.11
C GLU A 100 -20.19 5.73 -6.16
N LYS A 101 -20.62 5.78 -4.89
CA LYS A 101 -20.46 4.66 -3.95
C LYS A 101 -21.12 3.39 -4.49
N ASP A 102 -22.33 3.48 -5.01
CA ASP A 102 -23.05 2.31 -5.51
C ASP A 102 -22.39 1.73 -6.76
N LYS A 103 -21.95 2.58 -7.70
CA LYS A 103 -21.13 2.14 -8.85
C LYS A 103 -19.81 1.47 -8.43
N TYR A 104 -19.15 1.98 -7.39
CA TYR A 104 -17.96 1.31 -6.83
C TYR A 104 -18.31 -0.10 -6.33
N LYS A 105 -19.39 -0.23 -5.55
CA LYS A 105 -19.84 -1.52 -4.98
C LYS A 105 -20.14 -2.53 -6.09
N GLU A 106 -20.81 -2.11 -7.15
CA GLU A 106 -21.11 -2.96 -8.32
C GLU A 106 -19.85 -3.50 -8.98
N HIS A 107 -18.86 -2.63 -9.26
CA HIS A 107 -17.59 -3.08 -9.84
C HIS A 107 -16.82 -4.00 -8.91
N ALA A 108 -16.77 -3.68 -7.61
CA ALA A 108 -16.06 -4.47 -6.61
C ALA A 108 -16.67 -5.87 -6.47
N LEU A 109 -18.00 -5.98 -6.35
CA LEU A 109 -18.70 -7.25 -6.26
C LEU A 109 -18.50 -8.09 -7.53
N TRP A 110 -18.59 -7.46 -8.70
CA TRP A 110 -18.35 -8.16 -9.96
C TRP A 110 -16.94 -8.76 -10.01
N VAL A 111 -15.91 -8.00 -9.60
CA VAL A 111 -14.52 -8.49 -9.60
C VAL A 111 -14.34 -9.63 -8.61
N ILE A 112 -14.92 -9.53 -7.40
CA ILE A 112 -14.85 -10.60 -6.40
C ILE A 112 -15.46 -11.90 -6.96
N GLU A 113 -16.63 -11.80 -7.59
CA GLU A 113 -17.36 -12.96 -8.13
C GLU A 113 -16.66 -13.61 -9.33
N HIS A 114 -16.15 -12.82 -10.27
CA HIS A 114 -15.68 -13.31 -11.56
C HIS A 114 -14.17 -13.48 -11.65
N CYS A 115 -13.41 -12.78 -10.80
CA CYS A 115 -11.95 -12.73 -10.88
C CYS A 115 -11.28 -12.87 -9.49
N PRO A 116 -11.65 -13.87 -8.66
CA PRO A 116 -11.23 -13.95 -7.26
C PRO A 116 -9.71 -14.13 -7.07
N GLU A 117 -9.01 -14.72 -8.04
CA GLU A 117 -7.56 -14.88 -8.01
C GLU A 117 -6.77 -13.66 -8.52
N ASN A 118 -7.45 -12.75 -9.23
CA ASN A 118 -6.81 -11.60 -9.85
C ASN A 118 -6.34 -10.61 -8.77
N PRO A 119 -5.15 -9.99 -8.90
CA PRO A 119 -4.68 -9.00 -7.93
C PRO A 119 -5.61 -7.80 -7.71
N LEU A 120 -6.51 -7.50 -8.67
CA LEU A 120 -7.54 -6.46 -8.53
C LEU A 120 -8.57 -6.80 -7.45
N ALA A 121 -8.93 -8.07 -7.28
CA ALA A 121 -9.91 -8.48 -6.28
C ALA A 121 -9.46 -8.13 -4.85
N ARG A 122 -8.14 -8.09 -4.65
CA ARG A 122 -7.51 -7.64 -3.40
C ARG A 122 -7.73 -6.16 -3.08
N GLU A 123 -7.97 -5.33 -4.10
CA GLU A 123 -8.19 -3.89 -3.96
C GLU A 123 -9.68 -3.52 -3.87
N CYS A 124 -10.57 -4.52 -3.97
CA CYS A 124 -12.03 -4.37 -3.88
C CYS A 124 -12.48 -4.41 -2.42
N GLU A 125 -12.30 -3.29 -1.71
CA GLU A 125 -12.69 -3.15 -0.30
C GLU A 125 -14.13 -2.68 -0.19
N LEU A 126 -14.95 -3.41 0.58
CA LEU A 126 -16.35 -3.07 0.85
C LEU A 126 -16.60 -2.90 2.35
N ASN A 127 -15.55 -2.62 3.12
CA ASN A 127 -15.62 -2.55 4.57
C ASN A 127 -16.66 -1.52 5.05
N PRO A 128 -17.58 -1.88 5.96
CA PRO A 128 -18.60 -0.95 6.48
C PRO A 128 -18.03 0.33 7.12
N LEU A 129 -16.78 0.32 7.62
CA LEU A 129 -16.09 1.53 8.09
C LEU A 129 -15.95 2.60 7.00
N PHE A 130 -16.00 2.21 5.73
CA PHE A 130 -15.87 3.11 4.57
C PHE A 130 -17.13 3.22 3.72
N PHE A 131 -18.15 2.40 3.97
CA PHE A 131 -19.38 2.33 3.18
C PHE A 131 -20.60 2.32 4.11
N ASP A 132 -21.60 3.15 3.81
CA ASP A 132 -22.73 3.44 4.70
C ASP A 132 -23.65 2.23 5.02
N THR A 133 -23.45 1.07 4.38
CA THR A 133 -24.30 -0.12 4.56
C THR A 133 -23.54 -1.44 4.55
N ASP A 134 -23.94 -2.36 5.43
CA ASP A 134 -23.39 -3.72 5.55
C ASP A 134 -23.76 -4.64 4.37
N GLU A 135 -24.78 -4.29 3.57
CA GLU A 135 -25.32 -5.20 2.54
C GLU A 135 -24.27 -5.59 1.47
N ALA A 136 -23.50 -4.62 0.98
CA ALA A 136 -22.45 -4.91 0.00
C ALA A 136 -21.31 -5.72 0.61
N TYR A 137 -21.01 -5.47 1.90
CA TYR A 137 -20.03 -6.25 2.64
C TYR A 137 -20.47 -7.71 2.77
N GLU A 138 -21.70 -7.94 3.18
CA GLU A 138 -22.24 -9.30 3.36
C GLU A 138 -22.33 -10.06 2.04
N LYS A 139 -22.69 -9.40 0.92
CA LYS A 139 -22.63 -10.02 -0.42
C LYS A 139 -21.20 -10.42 -0.78
N GLY A 140 -20.22 -9.54 -0.58
CA GLY A 140 -18.81 -9.85 -0.86
C GLY A 140 -18.26 -10.95 0.04
N LYS A 141 -18.64 -10.97 1.32
CA LYS A 141 -18.33 -12.04 2.28
C LYS A 141 -18.84 -13.39 1.80
N GLN A 142 -20.10 -13.48 1.38
CA GLN A 142 -20.67 -14.72 0.84
C GLN A 142 -19.93 -15.22 -0.41
N LEU A 143 -19.57 -14.32 -1.32
CA LEU A 143 -18.76 -14.67 -2.50
C LEU A 143 -17.39 -15.20 -2.11
N TRP A 144 -16.66 -14.49 -1.23
CA TRP A 144 -15.33 -14.91 -0.80
C TRP A 144 -15.33 -16.25 -0.07
N LEU A 145 -16.29 -16.48 0.83
CA LEU A 145 -16.44 -17.77 1.52
C LEU A 145 -16.68 -18.90 0.52
N ARG A 146 -17.58 -18.70 -0.46
CA ARG A 146 -17.81 -19.67 -1.54
C ARG A 146 -16.52 -19.98 -2.31
N HIS A 147 -15.76 -18.97 -2.71
CA HIS A 147 -14.49 -19.18 -3.42
C HIS A 147 -13.44 -19.88 -2.57
N CYS A 148 -13.43 -19.68 -1.25
CA CYS A 148 -12.49 -20.33 -0.34
C CYS A 148 -12.86 -21.79 -0.04
N ASP A 149 -14.16 -22.12 -0.03
CA ASP A 149 -14.67 -23.48 0.20
C ASP A 149 -14.55 -24.37 -1.04
N ASP A 150 -14.33 -23.78 -2.22
CA ASP A 150 -14.07 -24.54 -3.44
C ASP A 150 -12.79 -25.40 -3.28
N PRO A 151 -12.84 -26.72 -3.58
CA PRO A 151 -11.66 -27.59 -3.56
C PRO A 151 -10.50 -27.11 -4.45
N SER A 152 -10.78 -26.31 -5.47
CA SER A 152 -9.78 -25.71 -6.37
C SER A 152 -9.21 -24.38 -5.88
N ALA A 153 -9.65 -23.88 -4.72
CA ALA A 153 -9.19 -22.63 -4.14
C ALA A 153 -7.66 -22.61 -3.99
N ASN A 154 -7.01 -21.76 -4.77
CA ASN A 154 -5.56 -21.59 -4.74
C ASN A 154 -5.13 -20.57 -3.66
N PRO A 155 -3.83 -20.53 -3.30
CA PRO A 155 -3.34 -19.61 -2.27
C PRO A 155 -3.62 -18.11 -2.56
N ARG A 156 -3.74 -17.69 -3.83
CA ARG A 156 -4.04 -16.28 -4.15
C ARG A 156 -5.47 -15.89 -3.74
N ILE A 157 -6.45 -16.77 -3.96
CA ILE A 157 -7.84 -16.57 -3.52
C ILE A 157 -7.88 -16.41 -2.00
N LEU A 158 -7.21 -17.29 -1.26
CA LEU A 158 -7.13 -17.21 0.21
C LEU A 158 -6.51 -15.89 0.67
N ASN A 159 -5.48 -15.39 -0.03
CA ASN A 159 -4.79 -14.16 0.30
C ASN A 159 -5.69 -12.93 0.09
N ASN A 160 -6.40 -12.89 -1.05
CA ASN A 160 -7.31 -11.82 -1.39
C ASN A 160 -8.50 -11.78 -0.43
N ALA A 161 -9.11 -12.93 -0.14
CA ALA A 161 -10.17 -13.08 0.84
C ALA A 161 -9.72 -12.67 2.25
N ALA A 162 -8.54 -13.11 2.70
CA ALA A 162 -8.01 -12.73 4.01
C ALA A 162 -7.85 -11.21 4.17
N ARG A 163 -7.49 -10.49 3.10
CA ARG A 163 -7.45 -9.02 3.14
C ARG A 163 -8.84 -8.42 3.28
N TYR A 164 -9.85 -8.97 2.60
CA TYR A 164 -11.23 -8.51 2.71
C TYR A 164 -11.77 -8.61 4.14
N PHE A 165 -11.39 -9.67 4.86
CA PHE A 165 -11.80 -9.91 6.24
C PHE A 165 -10.90 -9.24 7.30
N LEU A 166 -9.80 -8.58 6.91
CA LEU A 166 -8.76 -8.10 7.82
C LEU A 166 -9.27 -7.18 8.94
N LEU A 167 -10.28 -6.35 8.66
CA LEU A 167 -10.78 -5.35 9.61
C LEU A 167 -12.13 -5.73 10.22
N SER A 168 -13.05 -6.34 9.44
CA SER A 168 -14.40 -6.65 9.93
C SER A 168 -14.56 -8.07 10.49
N ASP A 169 -13.75 -9.05 10.06
CA ASP A 169 -13.91 -10.47 10.43
C ASP A 169 -12.52 -11.13 10.66
N ARG A 170 -11.77 -10.61 11.64
CA ARG A 170 -10.37 -11.00 11.90
C ARG A 170 -10.17 -12.50 12.13
N SER A 171 -11.15 -13.18 12.74
CA SER A 171 -11.11 -14.64 12.95
C SER A 171 -11.17 -15.43 11.64
N ILE A 172 -11.93 -14.96 10.65
CA ILE A 172 -11.97 -15.55 9.31
C ILE A 172 -10.63 -15.30 8.60
N ALA A 173 -10.14 -14.05 8.63
CA ALA A 173 -8.84 -13.69 8.07
C ALA A 173 -7.72 -14.58 8.62
N LYS A 174 -7.67 -14.80 9.94
CA LYS A 174 -6.71 -15.70 10.61
C LYS A 174 -6.74 -17.10 10.03
N THR A 175 -7.93 -17.68 9.89
CA THR A 175 -8.12 -19.05 9.41
C THR A 175 -7.61 -19.20 7.98
N LEU A 176 -7.94 -18.23 7.10
CA LEU A 176 -7.49 -18.22 5.72
C LEU A 176 -5.97 -18.03 5.60
N LEU A 177 -5.39 -17.12 6.39
CA LEU A 177 -3.94 -16.89 6.41
C LEU A 177 -3.16 -18.11 6.92
N LEU A 178 -3.65 -18.79 7.96
CA LEU A 178 -3.05 -20.03 8.45
C LEU A 178 -3.13 -21.15 7.41
N ARG A 179 -4.27 -21.29 6.73
CA ARG A 179 -4.43 -22.23 5.60
C ARG A 179 -3.44 -21.89 4.48
N GLY A 180 -3.36 -20.64 4.04
CA GLY A 180 -2.40 -20.19 3.03
C GLY A 180 -0.94 -20.47 3.43
N LYS A 181 -0.57 -20.17 4.67
CA LYS A 181 0.76 -20.49 5.23
C LYS A 181 1.06 -21.98 5.22
N SER A 182 0.07 -22.85 5.47
CA SER A 182 0.25 -24.30 5.41
C SER A 182 0.50 -24.81 3.99
N LEU A 183 -0.09 -24.14 2.98
CA LEU A 183 0.08 -24.48 1.57
C LEU A 183 1.41 -23.95 1.00
N GLU A 184 1.86 -22.79 1.45
CA GLU A 184 3.10 -22.14 0.99
C GLU A 184 3.98 -21.70 2.19
N PRO A 185 4.58 -22.65 2.92
CA PRO A 185 5.29 -22.35 4.19
C PRO A 185 6.51 -21.43 4.05
N ASP A 186 7.08 -21.35 2.85
CA ASP A 186 8.24 -20.52 2.51
C ASP A 186 7.86 -19.17 1.89
N ASN A 187 6.57 -18.93 1.64
CA ASN A 187 6.10 -17.63 1.17
C ASN A 187 5.97 -16.66 2.37
N ALA A 188 6.88 -15.68 2.42
CA ALA A 188 6.97 -14.70 3.49
C ALA A 188 5.71 -13.84 3.65
N GLU A 189 4.90 -13.69 2.60
CA GLU A 189 3.69 -12.87 2.63
C GLU A 189 2.66 -13.37 3.64
N TRP A 190 2.54 -14.70 3.82
CA TRP A 190 1.61 -15.27 4.80
C TRP A 190 1.98 -14.89 6.23
N SER A 191 3.27 -14.98 6.56
CA SER A 191 3.76 -14.64 7.89
C SER A 191 3.66 -13.12 8.12
N ASP A 192 3.95 -12.30 7.10
CA ASP A 192 3.84 -10.84 7.21
C ASP A 192 2.39 -10.38 7.44
N ARG A 193 1.43 -11.02 6.76
CA ARG A 193 -0.01 -10.72 6.93
C ARG A 193 -0.56 -11.20 8.25
N LEU A 194 -0.12 -12.36 8.74
CA LEU A 194 -0.44 -12.81 10.11
C LEU A 194 0.10 -11.82 11.12
N ALA A 195 1.34 -11.36 10.96
CA ALA A 195 1.91 -10.36 11.85
C ALA A 195 1.05 -9.09 11.92
N HIS A 196 0.63 -8.58 10.76
CA HIS A 196 -0.25 -7.41 10.71
C HIS A 196 -1.62 -7.67 11.34
N LEU A 197 -2.22 -8.84 11.09
CA LEU A 197 -3.51 -9.21 11.70
C LEU A 197 -3.43 -9.20 13.24
N TYR A 198 -2.38 -9.81 13.82
CA TYR A 198 -2.21 -9.83 15.27
C TYR A 198 -1.82 -8.45 15.83
N ASP A 199 -1.09 -7.62 15.10
CA ASP A 199 -0.77 -6.25 15.53
C ASP A 199 -2.02 -5.34 15.58
N LEU A 200 -3.03 -5.63 14.76
CA LEU A 200 -4.36 -4.99 14.81
C LEU A 200 -5.24 -5.49 15.97
N GLY A 201 -4.79 -6.50 16.71
CA GLY A 201 -5.57 -7.19 17.73
C GLY A 201 -6.49 -8.27 17.15
N LEU A 202 -6.79 -9.29 17.95
CA LEU A 202 -7.64 -10.41 17.55
C LEU A 202 -8.51 -10.85 18.72
N ASP A 203 -9.80 -11.06 18.47
CA ASP A 203 -10.75 -11.48 19.51
C ASP A 203 -10.29 -12.78 20.17
N GLY A 204 -10.39 -12.81 21.51
CA GLY A 204 -9.95 -13.94 22.33
C GLY A 204 -8.44 -13.96 22.63
N PHE A 205 -7.68 -12.94 22.22
CA PHE A 205 -6.28 -12.75 22.57
C PHE A 205 -6.12 -11.43 23.32
N ASN A 206 -5.25 -11.41 24.34
CA ASN A 206 -4.84 -10.16 24.96
C ASN A 206 -3.73 -9.46 24.14
N GLU A 207 -3.47 -8.19 24.45
CA GLU A 207 -2.47 -7.39 23.73
C GLU A 207 -1.07 -8.02 23.73
N THR A 208 -0.65 -8.62 24.86
CA THR A 208 0.67 -9.25 24.98
C THR A 208 0.79 -10.50 24.11
N GLU A 209 -0.25 -11.34 24.08
CA GLU A 209 -0.30 -12.53 23.21
C GLU A 209 -0.25 -12.13 21.74
N CYS A 210 -1.07 -11.15 21.35
CA CYS A 210 -1.07 -10.57 20.01
C CYS A 210 0.31 -10.04 19.63
N ALA A 211 0.95 -9.24 20.50
CA ALA A 211 2.28 -8.69 20.24
C ALA A 211 3.35 -9.79 20.08
N MET A 212 3.32 -10.83 20.91
CA MET A 212 4.26 -11.96 20.83
C MET A 212 4.11 -12.74 19.52
N ILE A 213 2.88 -13.02 19.09
CA ILE A 213 2.62 -13.71 17.83
C ILE A 213 2.99 -12.82 16.65
N ALA A 214 2.60 -11.54 16.68
CA ALA A 214 2.92 -10.57 15.63
C ALA A 214 4.44 -10.44 15.42
N PHE A 215 5.21 -10.31 16.52
CA PHE A 215 6.67 -10.30 16.46
C PHE A 215 7.24 -11.58 15.83
N THR A 216 6.76 -12.74 16.26
CA THR A 216 7.26 -14.04 15.77
C THR A 216 7.00 -14.22 14.28
N GLU A 217 5.80 -13.89 13.83
CA GLU A 217 5.40 -13.98 12.42
C GLU A 217 6.16 -12.95 11.56
N LYS A 218 6.34 -11.72 12.06
CA LYS A 218 7.14 -10.70 11.36
C LYS A 218 8.61 -11.12 11.25
N GLN A 219 9.16 -11.73 12.30
CA GLN A 219 10.54 -12.20 12.31
C GLN A 219 10.73 -13.31 11.28
N ARG A 220 9.78 -14.26 11.19
CA ARG A 220 9.79 -15.30 10.17
C ARG A 220 9.72 -14.69 8.76
N ALA A 221 8.80 -13.75 8.52
CA ALA A 221 8.67 -13.08 7.22
C ALA A 221 9.98 -12.39 6.82
N TYR A 222 10.60 -11.67 7.76
CA TYR A 222 11.89 -11.01 7.56
C TYR A 222 12.99 -12.00 7.19
N GLN A 223 13.10 -13.13 7.90
CA GLN A 223 14.10 -14.17 7.62
C GLN A 223 13.93 -14.79 6.24
N LEU A 224 12.69 -15.13 5.86
CA LEU A 224 12.37 -15.67 4.54
C LEU A 224 12.74 -14.70 3.42
N ARG A 225 12.33 -13.42 3.51
CA ARG A 225 12.70 -12.39 2.52
C ARG A 225 14.20 -12.20 2.43
N ARG A 226 14.87 -12.10 3.58
CA ARG A 226 16.33 -11.91 3.64
C ARG A 226 17.08 -13.08 2.98
N SER A 227 16.58 -14.30 3.13
CA SER A 227 17.17 -15.49 2.48
C SER A 227 16.93 -15.55 0.97
N ALA A 228 15.87 -14.91 0.49
CA ALA A 228 15.46 -14.92 -0.92
C ALA A 228 16.10 -13.80 -1.77
N ILE A 229 16.67 -12.76 -1.15
CA ILE A 229 17.31 -11.65 -1.86
C ILE A 229 18.83 -11.85 -2.01
N PRO A 230 19.45 -11.37 -3.11
CA PRO A 230 20.90 -11.38 -3.25
C PRO A 230 21.60 -10.57 -2.13
N PHE A 231 22.80 -11.00 -1.72
CA PHE A 231 23.57 -10.40 -0.62
C PHE A 231 23.79 -8.87 -0.72
N PHE A 232 23.79 -8.30 -1.92
CA PHE A 232 23.96 -6.86 -2.14
C PHE A 232 22.66 -6.05 -1.94
N ARG A 233 21.49 -6.72 -1.85
CA ARG A 233 20.22 -6.07 -1.50
C ARG A 233 20.05 -6.05 0.02
N ILE A 234 19.37 -5.03 0.49
CA ILE A 234 19.14 -4.81 1.92
C ILE A 234 17.65 -4.90 2.15
N GLU A 235 17.25 -5.86 2.97
CA GLU A 235 15.94 -5.86 3.61
C GLU A 235 16.15 -5.27 5.01
N PRO A 236 15.74 -4.01 5.25
CA PRO A 236 15.70 -3.48 6.62
C PRO A 236 14.61 -4.23 7.42
N PRO A 237 14.83 -4.53 8.71
CA PRO A 237 13.86 -5.20 9.56
C PRO A 237 12.73 -4.25 10.01
N THR A 238 12.01 -3.62 9.07
CA THR A 238 10.95 -2.65 9.41
C THR A 238 9.81 -3.30 10.19
N GLY A 239 9.26 -2.59 11.16
CA GLY A 239 8.23 -3.07 12.09
C GLY A 239 8.74 -3.99 13.21
N LEU A 240 9.88 -4.68 13.02
CA LEU A 240 10.42 -5.59 14.04
C LEU A 240 10.81 -4.90 15.35
N PRO A 241 11.47 -3.72 15.35
CA PRO A 241 11.76 -3.02 16.60
C PRO A 241 10.50 -2.72 17.41
N THR A 242 9.46 -2.22 16.74
CA THR A 242 8.19 -1.85 17.38
C THR A 242 7.49 -3.07 17.96
N LEU A 243 7.33 -4.13 17.15
CA LEU A 243 6.69 -5.37 17.60
C LEU A 243 7.48 -6.07 18.70
N ALA A 244 8.82 -6.07 18.62
CA ALA A 244 9.67 -6.62 19.68
C ALA A 244 9.48 -5.88 21.00
N LEU A 245 9.38 -4.55 20.97
CA LEU A 245 9.13 -3.76 22.18
C LEU A 245 7.74 -4.06 22.76
N LYS A 246 6.69 -4.07 21.93
CA LYS A 246 5.32 -4.44 22.35
C LYS A 246 5.28 -5.84 22.98
N ALA A 247 6.05 -6.78 22.43
CA ALA A 247 6.18 -8.15 22.91
C ALA A 247 7.05 -8.30 24.17
N GLY A 248 7.57 -7.21 24.76
CA GLY A 248 8.49 -7.25 25.91
C GLY A 248 9.89 -7.78 25.58
N ARG A 249 10.21 -7.98 24.30
CA ARG A 249 11.49 -8.48 23.80
C ARG A 249 12.51 -7.36 23.64
N VAL A 250 12.83 -6.70 24.75
CA VAL A 250 13.67 -5.47 24.78
C VAL A 250 15.02 -5.67 24.09
N LYS A 251 15.69 -6.81 24.30
CA LYS A 251 16.98 -7.11 23.65
C LYS A 251 16.87 -7.19 22.13
N ASP A 252 15.78 -7.78 21.63
CA ASP A 252 15.52 -7.89 20.19
C ASP A 252 15.16 -6.52 19.61
N ALA A 253 14.34 -5.73 20.32
CA ALA A 253 14.00 -4.36 19.93
C ALA A 253 15.25 -3.49 19.74
N ILE A 254 16.18 -3.50 20.72
CA ILE A 254 17.46 -2.79 20.61
C ILE A 254 18.27 -3.28 19.40
N SER A 255 18.33 -4.60 19.21
CA SER A 255 19.13 -5.21 18.15
C SER A 255 18.62 -4.84 16.77
N TYR A 256 17.31 -4.90 16.55
CA TYR A 256 16.69 -4.51 15.29
C TYR A 256 16.71 -3.00 15.05
N SER A 257 16.51 -2.15 16.07
CA SER A 257 16.68 -0.70 15.93
C SER A 257 18.09 -0.34 15.46
N LYS A 258 19.12 -0.97 16.05
CA LYS A 258 20.51 -0.79 15.61
C LYS A 258 20.73 -1.31 14.18
N LEU A 259 20.05 -2.38 13.78
CA LEU A 259 20.13 -2.89 12.42
C LEU A 259 19.48 -1.94 11.40
N LEU A 260 18.34 -1.32 11.73
CA LEU A 260 17.73 -0.26 10.92
C LEU A 260 18.69 0.91 10.71
N LEU A 261 19.26 1.46 11.79
CA LEU A 261 20.20 2.60 11.70
C LEU A 261 21.45 2.27 10.88
N ARG A 262 21.93 1.02 10.92
CA ARG A 262 23.04 0.56 10.06
C ARG A 262 22.65 0.44 8.58
N ALA A 263 21.37 0.19 8.29
CA ALA A 263 20.86 0.09 6.92
C ALA A 263 20.67 1.47 6.28
N VAL A 264 20.28 2.49 7.06
CA VAL A 264 19.94 3.85 6.57
C VAL A 264 20.98 4.43 5.59
N PRO A 265 22.30 4.45 5.86
CA PRO A 265 23.29 5.03 4.93
C PRO A 265 23.37 4.32 3.57
N ARG A 266 22.84 3.11 3.47
CA ARG A 266 22.81 2.27 2.26
C ARG A 266 21.50 2.38 1.49
N LEU A 267 20.46 2.98 2.08
CA LEU A 267 19.15 3.21 1.47
C LEU A 267 19.10 4.49 0.61
N ARG A 268 20.23 4.96 0.07
CA ARG A 268 20.33 6.26 -0.62
C ARG A 268 19.39 6.46 -1.82
N ARG A 269 18.89 5.36 -2.40
CA ARG A 269 17.95 5.40 -3.53
C ARG A 269 16.48 5.42 -3.08
N ASP A 270 16.23 5.26 -1.79
CA ASP A 270 14.90 5.25 -1.18
C ASP A 270 14.92 6.09 0.11
N ALA A 271 14.86 7.41 -0.08
CA ALA A 271 14.87 8.37 1.02
C ALA A 271 13.65 8.20 1.94
N GLY A 272 12.49 7.80 1.39
CA GLY A 272 11.29 7.54 2.19
C GLY A 272 11.49 6.37 3.14
N LEU A 273 12.00 5.24 2.65
CA LEU A 273 12.31 4.09 3.51
C LEU A 273 13.42 4.40 4.52
N ALA A 274 14.42 5.22 4.15
CA ALA A 274 15.45 5.68 5.08
C ALA A 274 14.86 6.52 6.23
N SER A 275 13.93 7.42 5.93
CA SER A 275 13.19 8.22 6.93
C SER A 275 12.37 7.32 7.86
N GLU A 276 11.62 6.36 7.32
CA GLU A 276 10.83 5.41 8.11
C GLU A 276 11.71 4.58 9.05
N CYS A 277 12.84 4.06 8.55
CA CYS A 277 13.79 3.30 9.35
C CYS A 277 14.42 4.14 10.47
N THR A 278 14.73 5.40 10.19
CA THR A 278 15.34 6.33 11.15
C THR A 278 14.33 6.68 12.26
N HIS A 279 13.10 7.01 11.86
CA HIS A 279 12.01 7.34 12.78
C HIS A 279 11.72 6.15 13.71
N GLU A 280 11.44 4.97 13.16
CA GLU A 280 11.11 3.78 13.94
C GLU A 280 12.21 3.42 14.94
N ALA A 281 13.47 3.39 14.47
CA ALA A 281 14.58 2.98 15.30
C ALA A 281 14.76 3.91 16.52
N HIS A 282 14.71 5.22 16.29
CA HIS A 282 14.86 6.21 17.36
C HIS A 282 13.65 6.26 18.27
N THR A 283 12.42 6.14 17.77
CA THR A 283 11.23 6.05 18.61
C THR A 283 11.35 4.87 19.57
N VAL A 284 11.69 3.67 19.09
CA VAL A 284 11.83 2.48 19.95
C VAL A 284 12.98 2.62 20.95
N LEU A 285 14.15 3.12 20.54
CA LEU A 285 15.27 3.33 21.45
C LEU A 285 14.96 4.38 22.52
N GLY A 286 14.23 5.43 22.19
CA GLY A 286 13.79 6.45 23.14
C GLY A 286 12.81 5.91 24.18
N ARG A 287 11.85 5.06 23.76
CA ARG A 287 10.92 4.41 24.69
C ARG A 287 11.65 3.48 25.65
N ILE A 288 12.63 2.72 25.14
CA ILE A 288 13.50 1.88 25.99
C ILE A 288 14.33 2.73 26.95
N ALA A 289 14.80 3.91 26.54
CA ALA A 289 15.47 4.84 27.44
C ALA A 289 14.55 5.32 28.58
N LEU A 290 13.28 5.64 28.28
CA LEU A 290 12.28 6.00 29.31
C LEU A 290 12.00 4.86 30.28
N ILE A 291 11.85 3.63 29.79
CA ILE A 291 11.66 2.44 30.64
C ILE A 291 12.82 2.28 31.63
N ASN A 292 14.04 2.64 31.21
CA ASN A 292 15.23 2.61 32.05
C ASN A 292 15.44 3.89 32.90
N GLY A 293 14.52 4.86 32.84
CA GLY A 293 14.59 6.12 33.58
C GLY A 293 15.51 7.19 32.97
N ASP A 294 16.09 6.97 31.79
CA ASP A 294 16.94 7.96 31.12
C ASP A 294 16.11 8.90 30.23
N VAL A 295 15.42 9.84 30.89
CA VAL A 295 14.57 10.84 30.22
C VAL A 295 15.38 11.73 29.28
N ARG A 296 16.65 12.01 29.61
CA ARG A 296 17.52 12.83 28.75
C ARG A 296 17.83 12.13 27.43
N LEU A 297 18.17 10.84 27.48
CA LEU A 297 18.41 10.04 26.29
C LEU A 297 17.13 9.85 25.47
N ALA A 298 15.99 9.64 26.12
CA ALA A 298 14.69 9.57 25.45
C ALA A 298 14.37 10.83 24.64
N LYS A 299 14.58 12.02 25.24
CA LYS A 299 14.43 13.31 24.54
C LYS A 299 15.35 13.43 23.33
N SER A 300 16.61 13.01 23.48
CA SER A 300 17.56 13.01 22.37
C SER A 300 17.08 12.10 21.24
N HIS A 301 16.59 10.90 21.56
CA HIS A 301 16.02 10.00 20.57
C HIS A 301 14.77 10.56 19.90
N LEU A 302 13.87 11.24 20.63
CA LEU A 302 12.72 11.91 20.02
C LEU A 302 13.17 12.93 18.97
N GLN A 303 14.17 13.76 19.27
CA GLN A 303 14.70 14.74 18.32
C GLN A 303 15.32 14.08 17.07
N HIS A 304 16.06 12.98 17.25
CA HIS A 304 16.62 12.26 16.10
C HIS A 304 15.53 11.59 15.26
N SER A 305 14.43 11.13 15.88
CA SER A 305 13.33 10.51 15.14
C SER A 305 12.64 11.48 14.17
N SER A 306 12.56 12.78 14.49
CA SER A 306 11.97 13.80 13.61
C SER A 306 12.96 14.50 12.67
N ASN A 307 14.26 14.26 12.80
CA ASN A 307 15.26 14.84 11.90
C ASN A 307 15.40 14.02 10.61
N ILE A 308 14.33 14.02 9.81
CA ILE A 308 14.16 13.21 8.60
C ILE A 308 13.42 14.02 7.51
N ASP A 309 13.53 13.59 6.25
CA ASP A 309 12.86 14.25 5.11
C ASP A 309 11.37 13.86 4.98
N GLY A 310 10.89 12.93 5.83
CA GLY A 310 9.56 12.33 5.74
C GLY A 310 9.47 11.16 4.76
N SER A 311 8.26 10.64 4.57
CA SER A 311 7.95 9.57 3.61
C SER A 311 6.48 9.61 3.22
N PRO A 312 6.05 8.99 2.10
CA PRO A 312 4.62 8.90 1.77
C PRO A 312 3.77 8.33 2.89
N VAL A 313 4.29 7.36 3.66
CA VAL A 313 3.60 6.77 4.81
C VAL A 313 3.49 7.78 5.95
N LEU A 314 4.62 8.38 6.34
CA LEU A 314 4.66 9.35 7.44
C LEU A 314 3.82 10.60 7.13
N ASN A 315 3.84 11.06 5.88
CA ASN A 315 3.09 12.23 5.43
C ASN A 315 1.57 11.96 5.40
N SER A 316 1.15 10.71 5.21
CA SER A 316 -0.27 10.35 5.10
C SER A 316 -0.88 9.95 6.45
N PHE A 317 -0.25 9.00 7.15
CA PHE A 317 -0.77 8.45 8.40
C PHE A 317 -0.29 9.20 9.63
N GLY A 318 0.86 9.87 9.54
CA GLY A 318 1.56 10.45 10.68
C GLY A 318 2.68 9.57 11.20
N PRO A 319 3.66 10.17 11.92
CA PRO A 319 4.66 9.40 12.65
C PRO A 319 4.03 8.65 13.84
N ASN A 320 4.69 7.59 14.30
CA ASN A 320 4.33 6.96 15.57
C ASN A 320 4.57 7.94 16.73
N MET A 321 3.53 8.23 17.52
CA MET A 321 3.53 9.21 18.61
C MET A 321 3.78 8.61 20.00
N ASP A 322 4.02 7.30 20.11
CA ASP A 322 4.17 6.58 21.39
C ASP A 322 5.25 7.22 22.29
N LEU A 323 6.44 7.53 21.74
CA LEU A 323 7.52 8.18 22.51
C LEU A 323 7.16 9.61 22.93
N ALA A 324 6.53 10.36 22.04
CA ALA A 324 6.11 11.74 22.33
C ALA A 324 5.07 11.75 23.46
N LYS A 325 4.09 10.84 23.40
CA LYS A 325 3.09 10.61 24.44
C LYS A 325 3.75 10.26 25.78
N GLU A 326 4.62 9.26 25.81
CA GLU A 326 5.31 8.84 27.04
C GLU A 326 6.17 9.97 27.65
N LEU A 327 6.73 10.87 26.82
CA LEU A 327 7.43 12.07 27.30
C LEU A 327 6.47 13.12 27.88
N LEU A 328 5.28 13.32 27.29
CA LEU A 328 4.25 14.18 27.89
C LEU A 328 3.82 13.66 29.27
N GLU A 329 3.67 12.35 29.44
CA GLU A 329 3.37 11.72 30.74
C GLU A 329 4.46 11.95 31.79
N LYS A 330 5.68 12.32 31.36
CA LYS A 330 6.79 12.74 32.22
C LYS A 330 6.93 14.27 32.32
N ASN A 331 5.94 15.03 31.87
CA ASN A 331 5.92 16.50 31.82
C ASN A 331 7.02 17.12 30.92
N GLU A 332 7.54 16.40 29.93
CA GLU A 332 8.58 16.88 29.01
C GLU A 332 8.00 17.66 27.81
N ILE A 333 7.14 18.64 28.12
CA ILE A 333 6.31 19.39 27.17
C ILE A 333 7.15 20.06 26.07
N GLU A 334 8.19 20.81 26.43
CA GLU A 334 9.00 21.55 25.45
C GLU A 334 9.66 20.64 24.41
N SER A 335 10.06 19.43 24.83
CA SER A 335 10.71 18.49 23.93
C SER A 335 9.74 17.93 22.90
N VAL A 336 8.49 17.72 23.30
CA VAL A 336 7.42 17.27 22.42
C VAL A 336 6.97 18.37 21.47
N LEU A 337 6.87 19.62 21.94
CA LEU A 337 6.59 20.76 21.06
C LEU A 337 7.66 20.95 19.98
N ARG A 338 8.95 20.87 20.35
CA ARG A 338 10.06 20.91 19.36
C ARG A 338 10.01 19.74 18.37
N TYR A 339 9.56 18.57 18.81
CA TYR A 339 9.35 17.44 17.92
C TYR A 339 8.22 17.72 16.92
N LEU A 340 7.12 18.34 17.36
CA LEU A 340 6.02 18.74 16.48
C LEU A 340 6.41 19.84 15.49
N ASP A 341 7.29 20.77 15.85
CA ASP A 341 7.85 21.75 14.91
C ASP A 341 8.52 21.05 13.72
N ARG A 342 9.30 20.00 13.99
CA ARG A 342 9.95 19.21 12.94
C ARG A 342 8.98 18.33 12.14
N CYS A 343 7.94 17.80 12.79
CA CYS A 343 6.92 17.04 12.09
C CYS A 343 6.12 17.88 11.11
N GLU A 344 5.98 19.18 11.38
CA GLU A 344 5.28 20.13 10.50
C GLU A 344 5.92 20.27 9.13
N GLU A 345 7.25 20.18 9.06
CA GLU A 345 8.01 20.30 7.81
C GLU A 345 7.62 19.21 6.79
N PHE A 346 7.33 17.98 7.24
CA PHE A 346 6.98 16.86 6.35
C PHE A 346 5.49 16.50 6.32
N LEU A 347 4.73 16.71 7.40
CA LEU A 347 3.30 16.41 7.42
C LEU A 347 2.48 17.40 6.61
N LYS A 348 2.88 18.69 6.57
CA LYS A 348 2.17 19.78 5.88
C LYS A 348 0.65 19.76 6.13
N ASN A 349 0.25 19.36 7.33
CA ASN A 349 -1.14 19.28 7.74
C ASN A 349 -1.47 20.51 8.59
N GLU A 350 -2.20 21.45 8.00
CA GLU A 350 -2.50 22.77 8.58
C GLU A 350 -3.46 22.70 9.78
N GLU A 351 -4.10 21.55 10.03
CA GLU A 351 -5.09 21.41 11.11
C GLU A 351 -4.56 20.58 12.29
N LYS A 352 -3.91 19.44 12.01
CA LYS A 352 -3.54 18.46 13.05
C LYS A 352 -2.50 18.99 14.02
N ILE A 353 -1.42 19.58 13.51
CA ILE A 353 -0.30 20.00 14.37
C ILE A 353 -0.70 21.18 15.27
N PRO A 354 -1.36 22.24 14.77
CA PRO A 354 -1.87 23.30 15.63
C PRO A 354 -2.81 22.78 16.72
N LYS A 355 -3.72 21.86 16.38
CA LYS A 355 -4.62 21.21 17.35
C LYS A 355 -3.83 20.49 18.45
N TRP A 356 -2.89 19.63 18.07
CA TRP A 356 -2.06 18.91 19.05
C TRP A 356 -1.24 19.85 19.93
N ARG A 357 -0.72 20.95 19.39
CA ARG A 357 -0.01 21.95 20.20
C ARG A 357 -0.92 22.61 21.23
N SER A 358 -2.14 23.00 20.85
CA SER A 358 -3.12 23.58 21.77
C SER A 358 -3.41 22.64 22.94
N GLU A 359 -3.75 21.38 22.61
CA GLU A 359 -4.06 20.35 23.61
C GLU A 359 -2.88 20.14 24.58
N ILE A 360 -1.64 20.10 24.07
CA ILE A 360 -0.43 19.97 24.89
C ILE A 360 -0.20 21.19 25.78
N THR A 361 -0.38 22.41 25.26
CA THR A 361 -0.22 23.64 26.05
C THR A 361 -1.29 23.79 27.12
N GLU A 362 -2.45 23.21 26.91
CA GLU A 362 -3.55 23.12 27.89
C GLU A 362 -3.33 21.98 28.92
N GLY A 363 -2.20 21.27 28.85
CA GLY A 363 -1.85 20.20 29.79
C GLY A 363 -2.48 18.84 29.47
N SER A 364 -2.98 18.65 28.25
CA SER A 364 -3.59 17.40 27.80
C SER A 364 -2.70 16.62 26.83
N ILE A 365 -2.78 15.29 26.90
CA ILE A 365 -2.24 14.43 25.83
C ILE A 365 -3.24 14.46 24.66
N PRO A 366 -2.78 14.69 23.42
CA PRO A 366 -3.69 14.73 22.29
C PRO A 366 -4.57 13.50 22.16
N PHE A 367 -5.86 13.71 21.86
CA PHE A 367 -6.84 12.62 21.84
C PHE A 367 -6.44 11.51 20.85
N ASP A 368 -6.03 11.89 19.64
CA ASP A 368 -5.66 10.96 18.57
C ASP A 368 -4.36 10.16 18.86
N TRP A 369 -3.64 10.49 19.94
CA TRP A 369 -2.45 9.75 20.38
C TRP A 369 -2.78 8.72 21.46
N ARG A 370 -3.97 8.80 22.05
CA ARG A 370 -4.48 7.83 23.00
C ARG A 370 -4.93 6.64 22.16
N ARG A 371 -4.06 5.64 22.01
CA ARG A 371 -4.49 4.31 21.58
C ARG A 371 -5.45 3.80 22.66
N ASP A 372 -6.72 3.66 22.31
CA ASP A 372 -7.70 2.89 23.08
C ASP A 372 -7.48 1.39 22.88
#